data_AF-A0A7S2SUI0-F1
#
_entry.id   AF-A0A7S2SUI0-F1
#
_cell.length_a   1.000
_cell.length_b   1.000
_cell.length_c   1.000
_cell.angle_alpha   90.00
_cell.angle_beta   90.00
_cell.angle_gamma   90.00
#
_symmetry.space_group_name_H-M   'P 1'
#
loop_
_entity.id
_entity.type
_entity.pdbx_description
1 polymer ?
#
loop_
_entity_poly.entity_id
_entity_poly.type
_entity_poly.pdbx_seq_one_letter_code
_entity_poly.pdbx_strand_id
1 'polypeptide(L)'
;GMESLPSLVEYCRTATATPSGVQILRMWWDTDRGDGIFAKSNVHITLQVLDQFGTPMLGDNETIVSATLDSTTSQGAMLEGIRSNVSVAGVVELHYLRFSQDGEFDLHFGIGGNRVQMMRVVVSPHEDDRFGPTGKCGQEFFAKLNSFAPSFAVNSSQLVAGQDHDPLRVQEKVSYMTWPSSLEAMSSCSRILEEAGVRVTSGWGGDLWVWYRPAMEALDTGVGLPTASMDFWTRLGLSSTASARDVRKAYYRQSLVWHPDRWASYPLHRRLAQDAFEVISEAYRQLVSLSSGGAAGK
;
A
#
# COMPACT_ATOMS: atom_id res chain seq x y z
N GLY A 1 37.56 41.70 39.03
CA GLY A 1 36.90 40.46 39.47
C GLY A 1 37.08 39.45 38.37
N MET A 2 37.79 38.35 38.64
CA MET A 2 37.82 37.19 37.76
C MET A 2 36.62 36.33 38.14
N GLU A 3 35.59 36.31 37.31
CA GLU A 3 34.53 35.30 37.41
C GLU A 3 35.18 33.93 37.20
N SER A 4 35.13 33.09 38.24
CA SER A 4 35.63 31.73 38.18
C SER A 4 34.76 30.93 37.21
N LEU A 5 35.33 30.56 36.06
CA LEU A 5 34.70 29.62 35.14
C LEU A 5 34.38 28.32 35.91
N PRO A 6 33.13 27.81 35.83
CA PRO A 6 32.77 26.55 36.47
C PRO A 6 33.70 25.45 35.99
N SER A 7 34.11 24.57 36.90
CA SER A 7 35.02 23.47 36.58
C SER A 7 34.41 22.58 35.51
N LEU A 8 35.25 22.05 34.59
CA LEU A 8 34.83 21.14 33.52
C LEU A 8 33.95 19.97 34.04
N VAL A 9 34.17 19.57 35.30
CA VAL A 9 33.45 18.51 36.01
C VAL A 9 31.97 18.87 36.25
N GLU A 10 31.66 20.13 36.49
CA GLU A 10 30.29 20.59 36.76
C GLU A 10 29.47 20.65 35.46
N TYR A 11 30.12 21.01 34.34
CA TYR A 11 29.51 20.98 33.00
C TYR A 11 29.12 19.55 32.57
N CYS A 12 29.93 18.55 32.90
CA CYS A 12 29.63 17.14 32.60
C CYS A 12 28.51 16.57 33.47
N ARG A 13 28.33 17.04 34.71
CA ARG A 13 27.26 16.55 35.60
C ARG A 13 25.86 16.95 35.14
N THR A 14 25.75 18.01 34.35
CA THR A 14 24.49 18.49 33.78
C THR A 14 24.28 18.08 32.32
N ALA A 15 25.20 17.30 31.74
CA ALA A 15 25.05 16.84 30.37
C ALA A 15 23.90 15.84 30.27
N THR A 16 22.73 16.33 29.88
CA THR A 16 21.59 15.49 29.50
C THR A 16 21.96 14.65 28.26
N ALA A 17 21.72 13.35 28.34
CA ALA A 17 21.83 12.47 27.18
C ALA A 17 20.86 12.96 26.09
N THR A 18 21.37 13.13 24.88
CA THR A 18 20.60 13.58 23.72
C THR A 18 20.61 12.47 22.67
N PRO A 19 19.45 12.13 22.08
CA PRO A 19 19.39 11.16 21.00
C PRO A 19 20.26 11.61 19.82
N SER A 20 21.20 10.78 19.38
CA SER A 20 22.11 11.12 18.27
C SER A 20 22.28 10.00 17.26
N GLY A 21 21.85 8.78 17.58
CA GLY A 21 22.05 7.61 16.74
C GLY A 21 20.93 6.59 16.88
N VAL A 22 20.89 5.65 15.95
CA VAL A 22 20.05 4.46 16.08
C VAL A 22 20.86 3.22 15.70
N GLN A 23 20.59 2.11 16.37
CA GLN A 23 21.11 0.79 16.04
C GLN A 23 19.98 -0.11 15.55
N ILE A 24 20.21 -0.85 14.47
CA ILE A 24 19.25 -1.84 13.98
C ILE A 24 19.33 -3.08 14.85
N LEU A 25 18.29 -3.34 15.64
CA LEU A 25 18.21 -4.53 16.48
C LEU A 25 17.72 -5.73 15.69
N ARG A 26 16.70 -5.52 14.84
CA ARG A 26 16.06 -6.58 14.07
C ARG A 26 15.45 -6.03 12.81
N MET A 27 15.57 -6.79 11.72
CA MET A 27 14.81 -6.62 10.50
C MET A 27 14.20 -7.97 10.12
N TRP A 28 12.93 -7.97 9.76
CA TRP A 28 12.25 -9.15 9.25
C TRP A 28 11.17 -8.73 8.24
N TRP A 29 10.70 -9.68 7.44
CA TRP A 29 9.68 -9.45 6.44
C TRP A 29 8.73 -10.64 6.40
N ASP A 30 7.54 -10.42 5.84
CA ASP A 30 6.59 -11.51 5.63
C ASP A 30 7.14 -12.48 4.57
N THR A 31 7.45 -13.72 4.97
CA THR A 31 8.02 -14.78 4.11
C THR A 31 7.01 -15.45 3.20
N ASP A 32 5.85 -14.85 3.13
CA ASP A 32 4.67 -15.18 2.35
C ASP A 32 4.94 -15.27 0.82
N ARG A 33 6.12 -14.82 0.37
CA ARG A 33 6.62 -14.86 -1.02
C ARG A 33 7.99 -15.56 -1.17
N GLY A 34 8.44 -16.26 -0.12
CA GLY A 34 9.73 -16.95 -0.11
C GLY A 34 10.87 -16.20 0.59
N ASP A 35 12.09 -16.71 0.41
CA ASP A 35 13.30 -16.18 1.04
C ASP A 35 13.83 -14.97 0.27
N GLY A 36 13.25 -13.81 0.55
CA GLY A 36 13.71 -12.53 0.01
C GLY A 36 12.78 -11.39 0.37
N ILE A 37 13.31 -10.17 0.31
CA ILE A 37 12.47 -8.97 0.34
C ILE A 37 12.05 -8.71 -1.09
N PHE A 38 10.75 -8.75 -1.36
CA PHE A 38 10.20 -8.45 -2.67
C PHE A 38 9.50 -7.10 -2.65
N ALA A 39 9.28 -6.52 -3.83
CA ALA A 39 8.47 -5.31 -3.94
C ALA A 39 7.12 -5.54 -3.23
N LYS A 40 6.65 -4.51 -2.52
CA LYS A 40 5.42 -4.51 -1.73
C LYS A 40 5.35 -5.50 -0.57
N SER A 41 6.41 -6.27 -0.28
CA SER A 41 6.47 -7.10 0.92
C SER A 41 6.50 -6.22 2.17
N ASN A 42 5.79 -6.63 3.23
CA ASN A 42 5.87 -5.96 4.51
C ASN A 42 7.25 -6.21 5.11
N VAL A 43 7.95 -5.13 5.41
CA VAL A 43 9.22 -5.12 6.12
C VAL A 43 9.00 -4.46 7.47
N HIS A 44 9.55 -5.09 8.50
CA HIS A 44 9.46 -4.66 9.88
C HIS A 44 10.86 -4.44 10.42
N ILE A 45 11.09 -3.29 11.04
CA ILE A 45 12.40 -2.89 11.54
C ILE A 45 12.26 -2.41 12.99
N THR A 46 13.06 -3.01 13.87
CA THR A 46 13.18 -2.61 15.28
C THR A 46 14.53 -1.91 15.46
N LEU A 47 14.49 -0.70 15.99
CA LEU A 47 15.64 0.19 16.18
C LEU A 47 15.83 0.51 17.67
N GLN A 48 17.07 0.62 18.13
CA GLN A 48 17.42 1.14 19.45
C GLN A 48 17.95 2.57 19.31
N VAL A 49 17.38 3.52 20.02
CA VAL A 49 17.86 4.90 20.12
C VAL A 49 19.13 4.93 20.99
N LEU A 50 20.17 5.58 20.47
CA LEU A 50 21.46 5.78 21.13
C LEU A 50 21.67 7.26 21.46
N ASP A 51 22.32 7.51 22.59
CA ASP A 51 22.80 8.84 22.97
C ASP A 51 24.08 9.24 22.21
N GLN A 52 24.57 10.46 22.47
CA GLN A 52 25.79 11.02 21.88
C GLN A 52 27.08 10.24 22.19
N PHE A 53 27.01 9.26 23.09
CA PHE A 53 28.11 8.38 23.47
C PHE A 53 27.95 6.96 22.91
N GLY A 54 26.87 6.69 22.16
CA GLY A 54 26.55 5.37 21.61
C GLY A 54 25.88 4.44 22.63
N THR A 55 25.36 4.96 23.74
CA THR A 55 24.70 4.18 24.79
C THR A 55 23.19 4.09 24.54
N PRO A 56 22.55 2.92 24.69
CA PRO A 56 21.10 2.79 24.58
C PRO A 56 20.33 3.68 25.55
N MET A 57 19.36 4.44 25.04
CA MET A 57 18.53 5.34 25.85
C MET A 57 17.27 4.63 26.39
N LEU A 58 17.44 3.70 27.34
CA LEU A 58 16.36 2.80 27.82
C LEU A 58 15.11 3.49 28.41
N GLY A 59 15.17 4.78 28.73
CA GLY A 59 14.05 5.57 29.25
C GLY A 59 13.43 6.54 28.26
N ASP A 60 13.94 6.58 27.02
CA ASP A 60 13.48 7.52 26.00
C ASP A 60 12.10 7.10 25.43
N ASN A 61 11.14 8.02 25.49
CA ASN A 61 9.76 7.82 25.03
C ASN A 61 9.28 8.94 24.09
N GLU A 62 10.17 9.81 23.65
CA GLU A 62 9.82 11.04 22.93
C GLU A 62 10.55 11.18 21.59
N THR A 63 11.60 10.38 21.37
CA THR A 63 12.38 10.46 20.13
C THR A 63 11.60 9.89 18.96
N ILE A 64 11.31 10.75 17.98
CA ILE A 64 10.76 10.33 16.69
C ILE A 64 11.91 9.89 15.80
N VAL A 65 11.87 8.62 15.36
CA VAL A 65 12.75 8.10 14.33
C VAL A 65 11.96 7.92 13.04
N SER A 66 12.52 8.39 11.92
CA SER A 66 11.96 8.23 10.59
C SER A 66 12.85 7.40 9.68
N ALA A 67 12.26 6.73 8.70
CA ALA A 67 12.90 5.96 7.65
C ALA A 67 12.56 6.57 6.28
N THR A 68 13.57 6.74 5.44
CA THR A 68 13.45 7.35 4.11
C THR A 68 14.40 6.67 3.14
N LEU A 69 14.03 6.59 1.85
CA LEU A 69 14.97 6.15 0.81
C LEU A 69 15.83 7.31 0.37
N ASP A 70 17.08 7.02 0.03
CA ASP A 70 17.90 8.03 -0.61
C ASP A 70 17.38 8.36 -2.00
N SER A 71 17.20 9.64 -2.30
CA SER A 71 16.66 10.09 -3.60
C SER A 71 17.62 9.80 -4.76
N THR A 72 18.92 9.61 -4.47
CA THR A 72 19.92 9.33 -5.50
C THR A 72 19.90 7.86 -5.94
N THR A 73 19.59 6.94 -5.02
CA THR A 73 19.57 5.49 -5.29
C THR A 73 18.17 4.94 -5.48
N SER A 74 17.11 5.71 -5.16
CA SER A 74 15.74 5.21 -5.23
C SER A 74 15.27 4.86 -6.63
N GLN A 75 15.82 5.45 -7.70
CA GLN A 75 15.34 5.22 -9.08
C GLN A 75 13.82 5.43 -9.23
N GLY A 76 13.26 6.39 -8.48
CA GLY A 76 11.81 6.64 -8.43
C GLY A 76 11.03 5.74 -7.47
N ALA A 77 11.67 4.76 -6.83
CA ALA A 77 11.06 3.93 -5.80
C ALA A 77 10.58 4.78 -4.62
N MET A 78 9.42 4.41 -4.10
CA MET A 78 8.83 4.98 -2.90
C MET A 78 8.86 3.96 -1.77
N LEU A 79 9.12 4.45 -0.56
CA LEU A 79 8.88 3.72 0.67
C LEU A 79 7.47 4.06 1.16
N GLU A 80 6.65 3.04 1.31
CA GLU A 80 5.29 3.09 1.82
C GLU A 80 5.25 2.52 3.25
N GLY A 81 4.15 2.74 3.98
CA GLY A 81 3.95 2.21 5.34
C GLY A 81 4.25 3.20 6.47
N ILE A 82 4.47 2.66 7.69
CA ILE A 82 4.76 3.45 8.89
C ILE A 82 6.23 3.84 8.88
N ARG A 83 6.52 4.97 8.22
CA ARG A 83 7.89 5.47 8.04
C ARG A 83 8.44 6.23 9.22
N SER A 84 7.65 6.53 10.23
CA SER A 84 8.12 7.20 11.43
C SER A 84 7.32 6.76 12.63
N ASN A 85 8.00 6.57 13.75
CA ASN A 85 7.35 6.23 15.01
C ASN A 85 8.15 6.83 16.18
N VAL A 86 7.48 6.96 17.32
CA VAL A 86 8.07 7.47 18.57
C VAL A 86 8.70 6.29 19.32
N SER A 87 9.82 6.54 20.00
CA SER A 87 10.45 5.55 20.87
C SER A 87 9.57 5.19 22.07
N VAL A 88 9.72 3.96 22.53
CA VAL A 88 9.18 3.46 23.79
C VAL A 88 10.30 2.68 24.48
N ALA A 89 10.72 3.14 25.65
CA ALA A 89 11.88 2.62 26.37
C ALA A 89 13.16 2.57 25.51
N GLY A 90 13.35 3.60 24.67
CA GLY A 90 14.46 3.73 23.74
C GLY A 90 14.37 2.85 22.50
N VAL A 91 13.27 2.11 22.29
CA VAL A 91 13.08 1.24 21.14
C VAL A 91 12.04 1.85 20.20
N VAL A 92 12.32 1.85 18.90
CA VAL A 92 11.37 2.28 17.86
C VAL A 92 11.07 1.10 16.95
N GLU A 93 9.78 0.85 16.72
CA GLU A 93 9.33 -0.17 15.77
C GLU A 93 8.66 0.49 14.56
N LEU A 94 9.17 0.17 13.37
CA LEU A 94 8.63 0.58 12.10
C LEU A 94 8.02 -0.66 11.43
N HIS A 95 6.70 -0.70 11.30
CA HIS A 95 5.98 -1.85 10.74
C HIS A 95 5.43 -1.54 9.35
N TYR A 96 5.24 -2.60 8.56
CA TYR A 96 4.59 -2.54 7.26
C TYR A 96 5.28 -1.59 6.27
N LEU A 97 6.61 -1.46 6.39
CA LEU A 97 7.41 -0.75 5.39
C LEU A 97 7.36 -1.53 4.08
N ARG A 98 7.10 -0.86 2.96
CA ARG A 98 7.01 -1.50 1.64
C ARG A 98 7.79 -0.72 0.60
N PHE A 99 8.60 -1.41 -0.18
CA PHE A 99 9.28 -0.83 -1.33
C PHE A 99 8.36 -0.91 -2.54
N SER A 100 8.21 0.20 -3.29
CA SER A 100 7.29 0.23 -4.42
C SER A 100 7.75 -0.59 -5.62
N GLN A 101 9.03 -0.95 -5.71
CA GLN A 101 9.61 -1.70 -6.83
C GLN A 101 10.83 -2.49 -6.35
N ASP A 102 11.31 -3.42 -7.17
CA ASP A 102 12.58 -4.13 -6.96
C ASP A 102 13.79 -3.23 -7.24
N GLY A 103 14.93 -3.58 -6.68
CA GLY A 103 16.18 -2.82 -6.81
C GLY A 103 17.04 -2.83 -5.55
N GLU A 104 18.15 -2.13 -5.62
CA GLU A 104 19.01 -1.87 -4.46
C GLU A 104 18.77 -0.47 -3.94
N PHE A 105 18.42 -0.35 -2.67
CA PHE A 105 18.07 0.93 -2.05
C PHE A 105 18.88 1.20 -0.81
N ASP A 106 19.29 2.45 -0.62
CA ASP A 106 19.87 2.90 0.63
C ASP A 106 18.75 3.48 1.51
N LEU A 107 18.40 2.74 2.57
CA LEU A 107 17.40 3.11 3.57
C LEU A 107 18.07 3.92 4.68
N HIS A 108 17.71 5.19 4.79
CA HIS A 108 18.20 6.11 5.82
C HIS A 108 17.24 6.23 6.98
N PHE A 109 17.78 6.15 8.19
CA PHE A 109 17.08 6.47 9.42
C PHE A 109 17.51 7.84 9.93
N GLY A 110 16.55 8.62 10.45
CA GLY A 110 16.80 9.95 10.95
C GLY A 110 16.13 10.25 12.28
N ILE A 111 16.77 11.12 13.07
CA ILE A 111 16.23 11.69 14.31
C ILE A 111 16.07 13.20 14.08
N GLY A 112 14.87 13.74 14.30
CA GLY A 112 14.62 15.17 14.12
C GLY A 112 14.94 15.69 12.70
N GLY A 113 14.83 14.83 11.68
CA GLY A 113 15.15 15.16 10.28
C GLY A 113 16.62 15.00 9.89
N ASN A 114 17.53 14.79 10.84
CA ASN A 114 18.94 14.51 10.55
C ASN A 114 19.15 13.02 10.30
N ARG A 115 19.84 12.67 9.21
CA ARG A 115 20.21 11.27 8.89
C ARG A 115 21.27 10.80 9.90
N VAL A 116 21.00 9.69 10.59
CA VAL A 116 21.89 9.15 11.64
C VAL A 116 22.39 7.74 11.36
N GLN A 117 21.66 6.95 10.55
CA GLN A 117 22.04 5.59 10.18
C GLN A 117 21.60 5.29 8.75
N MET A 118 22.31 4.39 8.07
CA MET A 118 21.94 3.88 6.75
C MET A 118 22.06 2.36 6.71
N MET A 119 21.20 1.72 5.93
CA MET A 119 21.28 0.30 5.59
C MET A 119 20.95 0.11 4.11
N ARG A 120 21.76 -0.69 3.42
CA ARG A 120 21.44 -1.13 2.06
C ARG A 120 20.45 -2.28 2.09
N VAL A 121 19.36 -2.16 1.34
CA VAL A 121 18.31 -3.16 1.21
C VAL A 121 18.24 -3.60 -0.25
N VAL A 122 18.37 -4.90 -0.48
CA VAL A 122 18.18 -5.50 -1.81
C VAL A 122 16.77 -6.05 -1.88
N VAL A 123 15.96 -5.46 -2.75
CA VAL A 123 14.59 -5.89 -3.04
C VAL A 123 14.65 -6.68 -4.34
N SER A 124 14.41 -7.98 -4.23
CA SER A 124 14.43 -8.87 -5.39
C SER A 124 13.16 -8.74 -6.20
N PRO A 125 13.22 -8.90 -7.53
CA PRO A 125 12.03 -9.07 -8.35
C PRO A 125 11.33 -10.37 -7.95
N HIS A 126 10.03 -10.31 -7.65
CA HIS A 126 9.24 -11.53 -7.49
C HIS A 126 8.68 -11.97 -8.85
N GLU A 127 8.51 -13.27 -9.06
CA GLU A 127 7.90 -13.78 -10.29
C GLU A 127 6.47 -13.26 -10.51
N ASP A 128 5.75 -13.05 -9.41
CA ASP A 128 4.39 -12.46 -9.38
C ASP A 128 4.38 -10.96 -9.69
N ASP A 129 5.49 -10.24 -9.50
CA ASP A 129 5.56 -8.79 -9.76
C ASP A 129 5.62 -8.48 -11.27
N ARG A 130 5.51 -9.50 -12.14
CA ARG A 130 5.35 -9.30 -13.58
C ARG A 130 3.95 -8.76 -13.93
N PHE A 131 2.94 -8.98 -13.10
CA PHE A 131 1.60 -8.36 -13.17
C PHE A 131 1.34 -7.45 -11.97
N GLY A 132 0.57 -6.37 -12.16
CA GLY A 132 0.17 -5.49 -11.07
C GLY A 132 0.60 -4.03 -11.23
N PRO A 133 0.42 -3.18 -10.21
CA PRO A 133 0.69 -1.72 -10.28
C PRO A 133 2.16 -1.36 -10.48
N THR A 134 3.04 -2.34 -10.34
CA THR A 134 4.49 -2.21 -10.46
C THR A 134 5.06 -3.15 -11.53
N GLY A 135 4.21 -4.01 -12.10
CA GLY A 135 4.62 -4.98 -13.10
C GLY A 135 4.42 -4.46 -14.51
N LYS A 136 5.37 -4.75 -15.40
CA LYS A 136 5.33 -4.35 -16.83
C LYS A 136 4.01 -4.72 -17.49
N CYS A 137 3.46 -5.88 -17.16
CA CYS A 137 2.24 -6.37 -17.79
C CYS A 137 0.96 -5.72 -17.28
N GLY A 138 0.89 -5.21 -16.04
CA GLY A 138 -0.34 -4.61 -15.52
C GLY A 138 -0.58 -3.22 -16.09
N GLN A 139 0.35 -2.30 -15.83
CA GLN A 139 0.22 -0.89 -16.19
C GLN A 139 0.11 -0.68 -17.70
N GLU A 140 0.96 -1.33 -18.50
CA GLU A 140 0.91 -1.20 -19.97
C GLU A 140 -0.35 -1.82 -20.56
N PHE A 141 -0.85 -2.90 -19.97
CA PHE A 141 -2.04 -3.58 -20.45
C PHE A 141 -3.29 -2.74 -20.25
N PHE A 142 -3.58 -2.31 -19.01
CA PHE A 142 -4.79 -1.54 -18.71
C PHE A 142 -4.80 -0.18 -19.41
N ALA A 143 -3.63 0.47 -19.59
CA ALA A 143 -3.52 1.72 -20.34
C ALA A 143 -3.84 1.57 -21.85
N LYS A 144 -3.69 0.37 -22.41
CA LYS A 144 -3.97 0.06 -23.83
C LYS A 144 -5.38 -0.48 -24.06
N LEU A 145 -6.17 -0.72 -23.00
CA LEU A 145 -7.55 -1.21 -23.14
C LEU A 145 -8.48 -0.09 -23.63
N ASN A 146 -9.17 -0.34 -24.73
CA ASN A 146 -10.30 0.47 -25.14
C ASN A 146 -11.57 -0.07 -24.48
N SER A 147 -12.30 0.80 -23.80
CA SER A 147 -13.67 0.48 -23.40
C SER A 147 -14.52 0.30 -24.65
N PHE A 148 -15.39 -0.70 -24.66
CA PHE A 148 -16.53 -0.66 -25.57
C PHE A 148 -17.35 0.59 -25.21
N ALA A 149 -17.20 1.67 -25.95
CA ALA A 149 -18.17 2.75 -25.94
C ALA A 149 -19.37 2.22 -26.71
N PRO A 150 -20.51 1.92 -26.06
CA PRO A 150 -21.66 1.46 -26.78
C PRO A 150 -22.22 2.69 -27.52
N SER A 151 -21.84 2.87 -28.78
CA SER A 151 -22.49 3.81 -29.70
C SER A 151 -23.95 3.41 -29.99
N PHE A 152 -24.36 2.23 -29.52
CA PHE A 152 -25.75 1.88 -29.32
C PHE A 152 -26.05 1.96 -27.82
N ALA A 153 -26.76 2.99 -27.39
CA ALA A 153 -27.39 3.02 -26.07
C ALA A 153 -28.42 1.88 -25.98
N VAL A 154 -27.95 0.67 -25.77
CA VAL A 154 -28.77 -0.43 -25.30
C VAL A 154 -28.95 -0.16 -23.81
N ASN A 155 -30.17 0.19 -23.42
CA ASN A 155 -30.58 0.20 -22.03
C ASN A 155 -30.06 -1.10 -21.38
N SER A 156 -29.14 -0.96 -20.42
CA SER A 156 -28.50 -2.06 -19.68
C SER A 156 -29.50 -2.91 -18.88
N SER A 157 -30.79 -2.62 -18.98
CA SER A 157 -31.91 -3.33 -18.38
C SER A 157 -32.55 -4.39 -19.30
N GLN A 158 -32.09 -4.61 -20.54
CA GLN A 158 -32.77 -5.54 -21.47
C GLN A 158 -31.93 -6.65 -22.14
N LEU A 159 -30.65 -6.81 -21.81
CA LEU A 159 -29.84 -7.92 -22.38
C LEU A 159 -29.60 -9.14 -21.46
N VAL A 160 -30.32 -9.25 -20.35
CA VAL A 160 -30.36 -10.51 -19.57
C VAL A 160 -31.77 -10.72 -19.00
N ALA A 161 -32.73 -11.03 -19.88
CA ALA A 161 -34.00 -11.62 -19.48
C ALA A 161 -33.91 -13.13 -19.71
N GLY A 162 -33.31 -13.86 -18.77
CA GLY A 162 -33.28 -15.32 -18.84
C GLY A 162 -32.19 -16.06 -18.08
N GLN A 163 -31.24 -15.37 -17.44
CA GLN A 163 -30.29 -16.02 -16.53
C GLN A 163 -30.44 -15.45 -15.13
N ASP A 164 -30.67 -16.38 -14.21
CA ASP A 164 -30.59 -16.28 -12.77
C ASP A 164 -29.50 -15.26 -12.36
N HIS A 165 -29.93 -14.03 -12.08
CA HIS A 165 -29.03 -12.95 -11.69
C HIS A 165 -28.67 -13.20 -10.23
N ASP A 166 -27.59 -13.94 -10.03
CA ASP A 166 -26.88 -13.92 -8.77
C ASP A 166 -26.29 -12.50 -8.58
N PRO A 167 -26.82 -11.68 -7.64
CA PRO A 167 -26.26 -10.35 -7.35
C PRO A 167 -24.83 -10.43 -6.77
N LEU A 168 -24.31 -11.64 -6.55
CA LEU A 168 -22.97 -11.91 -6.09
C LEU A 168 -21.95 -12.11 -7.23
N ARG A 169 -22.35 -12.10 -8.52
CA ARG A 169 -21.39 -12.08 -9.63
C ARG A 169 -20.83 -10.66 -9.78
N VAL A 170 -19.61 -10.45 -9.28
CA VAL A 170 -18.80 -9.25 -9.52
C VAL A 170 -18.80 -9.00 -11.03
N GLN A 171 -19.33 -7.85 -11.45
CA GLN A 171 -19.55 -7.52 -12.86
C GLN A 171 -18.21 -7.57 -13.61
N GLU A 172 -18.00 -8.60 -14.41
CA GLU A 172 -16.89 -8.64 -15.35
C GLU A 172 -17.10 -7.54 -16.39
N LYS A 173 -16.08 -6.73 -16.63
CA LYS A 173 -16.04 -5.73 -17.69
C LYS A 173 -15.37 -6.34 -18.91
N VAL A 174 -15.90 -6.00 -20.08
CA VAL A 174 -15.31 -6.35 -21.36
C VAL A 174 -14.67 -5.09 -21.94
N SER A 175 -13.41 -5.22 -22.31
CA SER A 175 -12.66 -4.21 -23.09
C SER A 175 -12.05 -4.89 -24.31
N TYR A 176 -11.50 -4.10 -25.23
CA TYR A 176 -10.79 -4.64 -26.38
C TYR A 176 -9.46 -3.93 -26.60
N MET A 177 -8.53 -4.63 -27.23
CA MET A 177 -7.26 -4.08 -27.68
C MET A 177 -7.17 -4.25 -29.20
N THR A 178 -6.91 -3.15 -29.90
CA THR A 178 -6.83 -3.16 -31.37
C THR A 178 -5.50 -3.73 -31.85
N TRP A 179 -5.52 -4.38 -33.00
CA TRP A 179 -4.28 -4.66 -33.73
C TRP A 179 -3.58 -3.36 -34.19
N PRO A 180 -2.23 -3.24 -34.13
CA PRO A 180 -1.24 -4.25 -33.71
C PRO A 180 -0.87 -4.21 -32.21
N SER A 181 -1.42 -3.28 -31.43
CA SER A 181 -1.13 -3.13 -29.99
C SER A 181 -1.38 -4.42 -29.19
N SER A 182 -2.38 -5.21 -29.63
CA SER A 182 -2.70 -6.53 -29.10
C SER A 182 -1.52 -7.51 -29.17
N LEU A 183 -0.71 -7.45 -30.22
CA LEU A 183 0.35 -8.40 -30.51
C LEU A 183 1.57 -8.17 -29.60
N GLU A 184 1.93 -6.89 -29.41
CA GLU A 184 2.98 -6.49 -28.48
C GLU A 184 2.60 -6.85 -27.04
N ALA A 185 1.40 -6.46 -26.59
CA ALA A 185 0.93 -6.71 -25.23
C ALA A 185 0.81 -8.21 -24.91
N MET A 186 0.36 -9.04 -25.86
CA MET A 186 0.24 -10.48 -25.65
C MET A 186 1.57 -11.23 -25.65
N SER A 187 2.55 -10.77 -26.42
CA SER A 187 3.78 -11.53 -26.69
C SER A 187 4.61 -11.85 -25.43
N SER A 188 4.48 -11.03 -24.39
CA SER A 188 5.20 -11.19 -23.12
C SER A 188 4.29 -11.45 -21.91
N CYS A 189 2.98 -11.16 -21.99
CA CYS A 189 2.11 -11.08 -20.81
C CYS A 189 0.92 -12.05 -20.80
N SER A 190 0.68 -12.83 -21.86
CA SER A 190 -0.51 -13.69 -21.97
C SER A 190 -0.67 -14.68 -20.79
N ARG A 191 0.38 -15.44 -20.47
CA ARG A 191 0.37 -16.39 -19.33
C ARG A 191 0.08 -15.69 -18.00
N ILE A 192 0.67 -14.52 -17.82
CA ILE A 192 0.54 -13.73 -16.59
C ILE A 192 -0.88 -13.16 -16.46
N LEU A 193 -1.47 -12.69 -17.56
CA LEU A 193 -2.85 -12.22 -17.62
C LEU A 193 -3.84 -13.33 -17.24
N GLU A 194 -3.63 -14.54 -17.75
CA GLU A 194 -4.46 -15.71 -17.42
C GLU A 194 -4.32 -16.09 -15.93
N GLU A 195 -3.10 -16.10 -15.40
CA GLU A 195 -2.82 -16.32 -13.96
C GLU A 195 -3.44 -15.23 -13.07
N ALA A 196 -3.52 -14.00 -13.58
CA ALA A 196 -4.22 -12.88 -12.96
C ALA A 196 -5.76 -12.97 -13.04
N GLY A 197 -6.28 -13.99 -13.73
CA GLY A 197 -7.71 -14.20 -13.93
C GLY A 197 -8.34 -13.26 -14.97
N VAL A 198 -7.52 -12.65 -15.82
CA VAL A 198 -7.96 -11.95 -17.03
C VAL A 198 -8.17 -13.00 -18.12
N ARG A 199 -9.36 -13.03 -18.71
CA ARG A 199 -9.60 -13.88 -19.89
C ARG A 199 -9.40 -13.07 -21.14
N VAL A 200 -8.70 -13.65 -22.11
CA VAL A 200 -8.48 -13.05 -23.42
C VAL A 200 -9.06 -13.97 -24.48
N THR A 201 -9.79 -13.42 -25.44
CA THR A 201 -10.22 -14.17 -26.63
C THR A 201 -10.04 -13.33 -27.88
N SER A 202 -9.94 -13.99 -29.03
CA SER A 202 -9.82 -13.33 -30.33
C SER A 202 -11.15 -12.70 -30.74
N GLY A 203 -11.13 -11.41 -31.01
CA GLY A 203 -12.20 -10.67 -31.68
C GLY A 203 -12.07 -10.71 -33.20
N TRP A 204 -12.93 -9.94 -33.87
CA TRP A 204 -12.88 -9.76 -35.33
C TRP A 204 -11.66 -8.93 -35.73
N GLY A 205 -11.06 -9.21 -36.89
CA GLY A 205 -9.98 -8.37 -37.45
C GLY A 205 -8.63 -8.44 -36.72
N GLY A 206 -8.43 -9.42 -35.83
CA GLY A 206 -7.19 -9.54 -35.05
C GLY A 206 -7.18 -8.77 -33.73
N ASP A 207 -8.30 -8.16 -33.36
CA ASP A 207 -8.49 -7.56 -32.05
C ASP A 207 -8.54 -8.62 -30.96
N LEU A 208 -8.23 -8.23 -29.73
CA LEU A 208 -8.39 -9.07 -28.55
C LEU A 208 -9.47 -8.51 -27.66
N TRP A 209 -10.41 -9.36 -27.28
CA TRP A 209 -11.41 -9.06 -26.28
C TRP A 209 -10.89 -9.52 -24.92
N VAL A 210 -11.11 -8.70 -23.91
CA VAL A 210 -10.54 -8.88 -22.58
C VAL A 210 -11.66 -8.81 -21.56
N TRP A 211 -11.81 -9.86 -20.77
CA TRP A 211 -12.73 -9.93 -19.64
C TRP A 211 -11.93 -9.86 -18.35
N TYR A 212 -12.26 -8.89 -17.51
CA TYR A 212 -11.58 -8.68 -16.23
C TYR A 212 -12.54 -8.06 -15.21
N ARG A 213 -12.16 -8.08 -13.93
CA ARG A 213 -12.91 -7.38 -12.89
C ARG A 213 -12.48 -5.92 -12.86
N PRO A 214 -13.40 -4.93 -12.89
CA PRO A 214 -13.04 -3.51 -12.79
C PRO A 214 -12.14 -3.19 -11.60
N ALA A 215 -12.31 -3.89 -10.48
CA ALA A 215 -11.49 -3.71 -9.30
C ALA A 215 -10.02 -4.14 -9.49
N MET A 216 -9.70 -5.02 -10.45
CA MET A 216 -8.31 -5.32 -10.82
C MET A 216 -7.60 -4.09 -11.34
N GLU A 217 -8.28 -3.26 -12.14
CA GLU A 217 -7.72 -2.00 -12.64
C GLU A 217 -7.33 -1.07 -11.49
N ALA A 218 -8.14 -0.98 -10.44
CA ALA A 218 -7.80 -0.19 -9.25
C ALA A 218 -6.63 -0.78 -8.46
N LEU A 219 -6.54 -2.12 -8.35
CA LEU A 219 -5.40 -2.79 -7.71
C LEU A 219 -4.11 -2.63 -8.55
N ASP A 220 -4.24 -2.65 -9.87
CA ASP A 220 -3.13 -2.67 -10.83
C ASP A 220 -2.72 -1.29 -11.32
N THR A 221 -3.45 -0.23 -10.95
CA THR A 221 -3.02 1.16 -11.23
C THR A 221 -2.87 1.97 -9.95
N GLY A 222 -3.39 1.48 -8.82
CA GLY A 222 -3.54 2.23 -7.59
C GLY A 222 -4.60 3.35 -7.66
N VAL A 223 -5.17 3.61 -8.85
CA VAL A 223 -6.15 4.69 -9.04
C VAL A 223 -7.48 4.26 -8.44
N GLY A 224 -7.97 5.05 -7.48
CA GLY A 224 -9.23 4.77 -6.78
C GLY A 224 -9.15 3.67 -5.71
N LEU A 225 -7.95 3.16 -5.41
CA LEU A 225 -7.74 2.22 -4.32
C LEU A 225 -7.71 2.99 -2.97
N PRO A 226 -8.44 2.54 -1.93
CA PRO A 226 -8.38 3.18 -0.63
C PRO A 226 -7.01 2.96 0.02
N THR A 227 -6.35 4.03 0.47
CA THR A 227 -5.05 3.97 1.13
C THR A 227 -5.11 4.46 2.57
N ALA A 228 -4.13 4.04 3.38
CA ALA A 228 -4.02 4.47 4.78
C ALA A 228 -3.78 6.00 4.94
N SER A 229 -3.23 6.67 3.92
CA SER A 229 -3.01 8.12 3.95
C SER A 229 -4.28 8.94 3.75
N MET A 230 -5.36 8.34 3.24
CA MET A 230 -6.66 8.99 3.09
C MET A 230 -7.40 9.11 4.43
N ASP A 231 -8.20 10.16 4.60
CA ASP A 231 -9.11 10.27 5.75
C ASP A 231 -10.21 9.18 5.69
N PHE A 232 -10.84 8.91 6.83
CA PHE A 232 -11.79 7.80 6.96
C PHE A 232 -13.04 7.95 6.07
N TRP A 233 -13.48 9.18 5.76
CA TRP A 233 -14.63 9.40 4.89
C TRP A 233 -14.26 9.11 3.43
N THR A 234 -13.11 9.61 2.99
CA THR A 234 -12.59 9.38 1.64
C THR A 234 -12.33 7.90 1.37
N ARG A 235 -11.81 7.14 2.34
CA ARG A 235 -11.63 5.68 2.22
C ARG A 235 -12.92 4.93 1.89
N LEU A 236 -14.07 5.43 2.35
CA LEU A 236 -15.41 4.87 2.05
C LEU A 236 -16.09 5.54 0.83
N GLY A 237 -15.46 6.53 0.21
CA GLY A 237 -16.04 7.32 -0.88
C GLY A 237 -17.23 8.17 -0.42
N LEU A 238 -17.15 8.73 0.79
CA LEU A 238 -18.19 9.55 1.41
C LEU A 238 -17.73 10.98 1.67
N SER A 239 -18.72 11.88 1.75
CA SER A 239 -18.53 13.22 2.32
C SER A 239 -18.42 13.15 3.84
N SER A 240 -17.68 14.07 4.46
CA SER A 240 -17.61 14.23 5.92
C SER A 240 -18.96 14.58 6.57
N THR A 241 -19.96 14.96 5.77
CA THR A 241 -21.34 15.23 6.18
C THR A 241 -22.28 14.02 6.07
N ALA A 242 -21.76 12.84 5.69
CA ALA A 242 -22.56 11.65 5.47
C ALA A 242 -23.15 11.08 6.78
N SER A 243 -24.37 10.54 6.72
CA SER A 243 -25.03 9.99 7.89
C SER A 243 -24.47 8.62 8.29
N ALA A 244 -24.72 8.17 9.53
CA ALA A 244 -24.34 6.82 9.97
C ALA A 244 -24.97 5.70 9.11
N ARG A 245 -26.14 5.96 8.51
CA ARG A 245 -26.76 5.05 7.53
C ARG A 245 -25.95 4.97 6.24
N ASP A 246 -25.44 6.11 5.76
CA ASP A 246 -24.62 6.18 4.56
C ASP A 246 -23.27 5.48 4.77
N VAL A 247 -22.66 5.62 5.95
CA VAL A 247 -21.44 4.90 6.36
C VAL A 247 -21.64 3.39 6.25
N ARG A 248 -22.70 2.84 6.86
CA ARG A 248 -23.02 1.40 6.77
C ARG A 248 -23.25 0.94 5.33
N LYS A 249 -23.99 1.73 4.55
CA LYS A 249 -24.27 1.42 3.13
C LYS A 249 -23.01 1.48 2.27
N ALA A 250 -22.11 2.43 2.52
CA ALA A 250 -20.84 2.55 1.80
C ALA A 250 -19.91 1.39 2.14
N TYR A 251 -19.76 1.06 3.43
CA TYR A 251 -18.99 -0.09 3.86
C TYR A 251 -19.49 -1.39 3.22
N TYR A 252 -20.81 -1.64 3.23
CA TYR A 252 -21.39 -2.81 2.57
C TYR A 252 -21.08 -2.87 1.06
N ARG A 253 -21.15 -1.73 0.35
CA ARG A 253 -20.78 -1.69 -1.08
C ARG A 253 -19.31 -2.00 -1.28
N GLN A 254 -18.43 -1.42 -0.48
CA GLN A 254 -16.99 -1.64 -0.57
C GLN A 254 -16.60 -3.07 -0.18
N SER A 255 -17.27 -3.68 0.80
CA SER A 255 -17.02 -5.07 1.17
C SER A 255 -17.39 -6.03 0.04
N LEU A 256 -18.47 -5.78 -0.70
CA LEU A 256 -18.80 -6.59 -1.87
C LEU A 256 -17.71 -6.57 -2.95
N VAL A 257 -16.90 -5.51 -3.01
CA VAL A 257 -15.78 -5.37 -3.94
C VAL A 257 -14.51 -6.00 -3.38
N TRP A 258 -14.13 -5.68 -2.14
CA TRP A 258 -12.81 -5.99 -1.58
C TRP A 258 -12.77 -7.21 -0.66
N HIS A 259 -13.91 -7.83 -0.33
CA HIS A 259 -13.93 -8.94 0.62
C HIS A 259 -13.02 -10.10 0.15
N PRO A 260 -12.19 -10.69 1.04
CA PRO A 260 -11.16 -11.67 0.65
C PRO A 260 -11.70 -12.88 -0.11
N ASP A 261 -12.88 -13.36 0.27
CA ASP A 261 -13.55 -14.48 -0.41
C ASP A 261 -13.79 -14.22 -1.91
N ARG A 262 -13.98 -12.95 -2.31
CA ARG A 262 -14.17 -12.58 -3.72
C ARG A 262 -12.88 -12.70 -4.53
N TRP A 263 -11.74 -12.71 -3.86
CA TRP A 263 -10.41 -12.70 -4.44
C TRP A 263 -9.67 -14.02 -4.18
N ALA A 264 -10.32 -15.02 -3.58
CA ALA A 264 -9.72 -16.32 -3.27
C ALA A 264 -9.18 -17.04 -4.53
N SER A 265 -9.84 -16.87 -5.68
CA SER A 265 -9.44 -17.45 -6.97
C SER A 265 -8.43 -16.59 -7.76
N TYR A 266 -8.01 -15.44 -7.22
CA TYR A 266 -7.13 -14.47 -7.89
C TYR A 266 -5.86 -14.27 -7.03
N PRO A 267 -4.93 -15.23 -7.04
CA PRO A 267 -3.81 -15.26 -6.10
C PRO A 267 -2.94 -14.00 -6.16
N LEU A 268 -2.74 -13.43 -7.36
CA LEU A 268 -1.97 -12.20 -7.57
C LEU A 268 -2.60 -10.98 -6.91
N HIS A 269 -3.93 -10.90 -6.87
CA HIS A 269 -4.69 -9.76 -6.34
C HIS A 269 -5.17 -9.96 -4.90
N ARG A 270 -5.15 -11.21 -4.39
CA ARG A 270 -5.73 -11.57 -3.09
C ARG A 270 -5.21 -10.71 -1.94
N ARG A 271 -3.89 -10.50 -1.87
CA ARG A 271 -3.28 -9.68 -0.81
C ARG A 271 -3.61 -8.20 -0.94
N LEU A 272 -3.55 -7.65 -2.15
CA LEU A 272 -3.87 -6.23 -2.38
C LEU A 272 -5.35 -5.95 -2.06
N ALA A 273 -6.25 -6.87 -2.38
CA ALA A 273 -7.65 -6.77 -2.02
C ALA A 273 -7.87 -6.89 -0.49
N GLN A 274 -7.13 -7.76 0.19
CA GLN A 274 -7.11 -7.86 1.65
C GLN A 274 -6.67 -6.54 2.29
N ASP A 275 -5.55 -5.95 1.83
CA ASP A 275 -5.07 -4.65 2.33
C ASP A 275 -6.14 -3.56 2.16
N ALA A 276 -6.76 -3.47 0.98
CA ALA A 276 -7.85 -2.54 0.74
C ALA A 276 -9.04 -2.79 1.68
N PHE A 277 -9.39 -4.05 1.91
CA PHE A 277 -10.47 -4.46 2.81
C PHE A 277 -10.19 -4.06 4.27
N GLU A 278 -8.95 -4.17 4.72
CA GLU A 278 -8.53 -3.75 6.06
C GLU A 278 -8.64 -2.23 6.22
N VAL A 279 -8.17 -1.46 5.23
CA VAL A 279 -8.23 0.00 5.22
C VAL A 279 -9.68 0.52 5.30
N ILE A 280 -10.61 -0.09 4.54
CA ILE A 280 -12.03 0.29 4.60
C ILE A 280 -12.70 -0.18 5.90
N SER A 281 -12.28 -1.31 6.47
CA SER A 281 -12.84 -1.86 7.70
C SER A 281 -12.39 -1.06 8.91
N GLU A 282 -11.16 -0.58 8.92
CA GLU A 282 -10.67 0.40 9.88
C GLU A 282 -11.49 1.69 9.81
N ALA A 283 -11.64 2.27 8.62
CA ALA A 283 -12.40 3.50 8.42
C ALA A 283 -13.84 3.37 8.93
N TYR A 284 -14.51 2.26 8.63
CA TYR A 284 -15.85 1.97 9.13
C TYR A 284 -15.91 1.94 10.67
N ARG A 285 -15.00 1.21 11.33
CA ARG A 285 -14.94 1.13 12.79
C ARG A 285 -14.78 2.50 13.44
N GLN A 286 -13.88 3.33 12.90
CA GLN A 286 -13.63 4.67 13.42
C GLN A 286 -14.86 5.57 13.28
N LEU A 287 -15.48 5.61 12.10
CA LEU A 287 -16.66 6.44 11.86
C LEU A 287 -17.89 6.01 12.69
N VAL A 288 -18.07 4.71 12.90
CA VAL A 288 -19.16 4.20 13.77
C VAL A 288 -18.90 4.56 15.24
N SER A 289 -17.66 4.45 15.71
CA SER A 289 -17.28 4.84 17.08
C SER A 289 -17.56 6.32 17.34
N LEU A 290 -17.14 7.21 16.42
CA LEU A 290 -17.40 8.65 16.50
C LEU A 290 -18.89 8.98 16.55
N SER A 291 -19.71 8.26 15.78
CA SER A 291 -21.16 8.47 15.77
C SER A 291 -21.87 8.00 17.06
N SER A 292 -21.26 7.07 17.78
CA SER A 292 -21.80 6.47 19.01
C SER A 292 -21.37 7.25 20.27
N GLY A 293 -20.17 7.84 20.26
CA GLY A 293 -19.65 8.69 21.35
C GLY A 293 -20.33 10.06 21.49
N GLY A 294 -20.99 10.56 20.43
CA GLY A 294 -21.71 11.85 20.45
C GLY A 294 -23.07 11.84 21.17
N ALA A 295 -23.55 10.67 21.61
CA ALA A 295 -24.87 10.53 22.24
C ALA A 295 -24.84 10.55 23.78
N ALA A 296 -23.66 10.63 24.42
CA ALA A 296 -23.50 10.58 25.88
C ALA A 296 -23.34 11.97 26.55
N GLY A 297 -23.58 13.07 25.83
CA GLY A 297 -23.45 14.44 26.32
C GLY A 297 -24.60 15.33 25.88
N LYS A 298 -25.79 15.10 26.43
CA LYS A 298 -26.88 16.08 26.52
C LYS A 298 -27.60 15.90 27.85
#